data_AF-A0A1E5TB80-F1
#
_entry.id   AF-A0A1E5TB80-F1
#
_cell.length_a   1.000
_cell.length_b   1.000
_cell.length_c   1.000
_cell.angle_alpha   90.00
_cell.angle_beta   90.00
_cell.angle_gamma   90.00
#
_symmetry.space_group_name_H-M   'P 1'
#
loop_
_entity.id
_entity.type
_entity.pdbx_description
1 polymer ?
#
loop_
_entity_poly.entity_id
_entity_poly.type
_entity_poly.pdbx_seq_one_letter_code
_entity_poly.pdbx_strand_id
1 'polypeptide(L)'
;MDMWLEEDVQEEIDLAKLEGLEAVRMVINSWHHDLFTWDLLPISIETANKLLQGDFDTFDEFYEFNIEKDLSGNLPFVLYREITNTNRNEVVYIIETIFINE
;
A
#
# COMPACT_ATOMS: atom_id res chain seq x y z
N MET A 1 -4.00 -24.65 -4.26
CA MET A 1 -2.81 -24.81 -3.40
C MET A 1 -2.32 -23.45 -2.92
N ASP A 2 -2.78 -22.37 -3.57
CA ASP A 2 -2.54 -20.94 -3.27
C ASP A 2 -3.23 -20.34 -2.04
N MET A 3 -4.44 -20.79 -1.65
CA MET A 3 -5.15 -20.15 -0.51
C MET A 3 -4.34 -20.16 0.80
N TRP A 4 -3.56 -21.22 1.06
CA TRP A 4 -2.74 -21.32 2.27
C TRP A 4 -1.53 -20.38 2.24
N LEU A 5 -1.03 -20.02 1.05
CA LEU A 5 0.07 -19.08 0.90
C LEU A 5 -0.43 -17.64 1.03
N GLU A 6 -1.61 -17.34 0.48
CA GLU A 6 -2.25 -16.04 0.65
C GLU A 6 -2.57 -15.74 2.12
N GLU A 7 -3.06 -16.73 2.87
CA GLU A 7 -3.33 -16.59 4.31
C GLU A 7 -2.06 -16.37 5.14
N ASP A 8 -0.98 -17.10 4.83
CA ASP A 8 0.32 -16.97 5.53
C ASP A 8 0.96 -15.59 5.28
N VAL A 9 0.95 -15.12 4.02
CA VAL A 9 1.46 -13.79 3.66
C VAL A 9 0.62 -12.68 4.28
N GLN A 10 -0.70 -12.83 4.31
CA GLN A 10 -1.58 -11.86 4.95
C GLN A 10 -1.31 -11.76 6.45
N GLU A 11 -1.06 -12.89 7.13
CA GLU A 11 -0.69 -12.92 8.56
C GLU A 11 0.67 -12.25 8.80
N GLU A 12 1.69 -12.54 7.98
CA GLU A 12 2.99 -11.89 8.09
C GLU A 12 2.93 -10.38 7.84
N ILE A 13 2.17 -9.92 6.85
CA ILE A 13 1.93 -8.49 6.61
C ILE A 13 1.20 -7.86 7.80
N ASP A 14 0.22 -8.54 8.40
CA ASP A 14 -0.51 -8.02 9.56
C ASP A 14 0.40 -7.86 10.79
N LEU A 15 1.27 -8.85 11.04
CA LEU A 15 2.31 -8.75 12.07
C LEU A 15 3.29 -7.62 11.77
N ALA A 16 3.72 -7.48 10.52
CA ALA A 16 4.65 -6.43 10.12
C ALA A 16 4.04 -5.02 10.26
N LYS A 17 2.73 -4.85 9.99
CA LYS A 17 2.01 -3.58 10.23
C LYS A 17 2.08 -3.14 11.69
N LEU A 18 2.14 -4.09 12.63
CA LEU A 18 2.27 -3.81 14.07
C LEU A 18 3.69 -3.42 14.47
N GLU A 19 4.71 -3.96 13.79
CA GLU A 19 6.11 -3.66 14.06
C GLU A 19 6.58 -2.34 13.42
N GLY A 20 5.97 -1.93 12.31
CA GLY A 20 6.19 -0.64 11.66
C GLY A 20 6.65 -0.73 10.20
N LEU A 21 6.92 0.42 9.59
CA LEU A 21 7.26 0.54 8.18
C LEU A 21 8.43 -0.37 7.73
N GLU A 22 9.51 -0.44 8.53
CA GLU A 22 10.69 -1.23 8.18
C GLU A 22 10.37 -2.73 8.10
N ALA A 23 9.54 -3.24 9.01
CA ALA A 23 9.11 -4.65 9.00
C ALA A 23 8.27 -4.95 7.75
N VAL A 24 7.31 -4.08 7.43
CA VAL A 24 6.47 -4.23 6.22
C VAL A 24 7.32 -4.21 4.97
N ARG A 25 8.32 -3.32 4.91
CA ARG A 25 9.25 -3.26 3.79
C ARG A 25 10.07 -4.54 3.64
N MET A 26 10.49 -5.16 4.75
CA MET A 26 11.21 -6.44 4.69
C MET A 26 10.32 -7.57 4.16
N VAL A 27 9.08 -7.68 4.65
CA VAL A 27 8.12 -8.70 4.19
C VAL A 27 7.84 -8.55 2.71
N ILE A 28 7.48 -7.35 2.24
CA ILE A 28 7.20 -7.11 0.81
C ILE A 28 8.40 -7.45 -0.08
N ASN A 29 9.62 -7.08 0.33
CA ASN A 29 10.82 -7.42 -0.44
C ASN A 29 11.14 -8.93 -0.42
N SER A 30 10.81 -9.63 0.67
CA SER A 30 11.00 -11.06 0.83
C SER A 30 10.05 -11.87 -0.06
N TRP A 31 8.80 -11.41 -0.18
CA TRP A 31 7.76 -12.02 -1.00
C TRP A 31 7.77 -11.47 -2.43
N HIS A 32 8.87 -11.69 -3.14
CA HIS A 32 8.98 -11.45 -4.60
C HIS A 32 8.26 -12.55 -5.41
N HIS A 33 6.95 -12.71 -5.17
CA HIS A 33 6.11 -13.58 -5.99
C HIS A 33 5.21 -12.71 -6.86
N ASP A 34 5.18 -12.97 -8.17
CA ASP A 34 4.28 -12.34 -9.17
C ASP A 34 2.77 -12.39 -8.82
N LEU A 35 2.40 -13.01 -7.69
CA LEU A 35 1.04 -13.24 -7.24
C LEU A 35 0.60 -12.29 -6.12
N PHE A 36 1.55 -11.65 -5.41
CA PHE A 36 1.24 -10.86 -4.23
C PHE A 36 1.39 -9.37 -4.51
N THR A 37 0.27 -8.68 -4.33
CA THR A 37 -0.02 -7.36 -4.88
C THR A 37 0.16 -6.23 -3.88
N TRP A 38 0.88 -6.47 -2.78
CA TRP A 38 1.17 -5.45 -1.78
C TRP A 38 2.37 -4.60 -2.18
N ASP A 39 2.16 -3.30 -2.18
CA ASP A 39 3.20 -2.32 -2.48
C ASP A 39 3.19 -1.17 -1.48
N LEU A 40 4.37 -0.57 -1.31
CA LEU A 40 4.56 0.62 -0.49
C LEU A 40 4.77 1.83 -1.40
N LEU A 41 3.87 2.81 -1.28
CA LEU A 41 3.97 4.08 -1.98
C LEU A 41 4.43 5.18 -1.02
N PRO A 42 5.60 5.81 -1.23
CA PRO A 42 5.94 7.04 -0.52
C PRO A 42 5.00 8.16 -0.98
N ILE A 43 4.39 8.86 -0.05
CA ILE A 43 3.50 9.97 -0.33
C ILE A 43 3.93 11.25 0.36
N SER A 44 3.62 12.39 -0.25
CA SER A 44 3.85 13.68 0.40
C SER A 44 2.89 13.90 1.57
N ILE A 45 3.29 14.69 2.57
CA ILE A 45 2.45 15.04 3.73
C ILE A 45 1.14 15.72 3.28
N GLU A 46 1.18 16.54 2.23
CA GLU A 46 -0.02 17.17 1.67
C GLU A 46 -0.98 16.12 1.11
N THR A 47 -0.46 15.12 0.39
CA THR A 47 -1.26 14.01 -0.15
C THR A 47 -1.85 13.17 0.97
N ALA A 48 -1.07 12.87 2.02
CA ALA A 48 -1.55 12.12 3.18
C ALA A 48 -2.72 12.83 3.87
N ASN A 49 -2.62 14.15 4.04
CA ASN A 49 -3.71 14.93 4.65
C ASN A 49 -4.99 14.89 3.82
N LYS A 50 -4.90 15.07 2.50
CA LYS A 50 -6.07 14.98 1.60
C LYS A 50 -6.67 13.58 1.58
N LEU A 51 -5.83 12.55 1.59
CA LEU A 51 -6.26 11.16 1.67
C LEU A 51 -7.05 10.89 2.95
N LEU A 52 -6.57 11.37 4.11
CA LEU A 52 -7.27 11.24 5.38
C LEU A 52 -8.55 12.06 5.47
N GLN A 53 -8.65 13.15 4.71
CA GLN A 53 -9.86 13.97 4.59
C GLN A 53 -10.90 13.37 3.65
N GLY A 54 -10.53 12.35 2.86
CA GLY A 54 -11.41 11.74 1.87
C GLY A 54 -11.61 12.61 0.63
N ASP A 55 -10.65 13.48 0.30
CA ASP A 55 -10.71 14.36 -0.89
C ASP A 55 -10.50 13.61 -2.21
N PHE A 56 -10.05 12.35 -2.17
CA PHE A 56 -9.82 11.54 -3.36
C PHE A 56 -10.97 10.54 -3.57
N ASP A 57 -11.61 10.62 -4.73
CA ASP A 57 -12.65 9.67 -5.14
C ASP A 57 -12.06 8.37 -5.69
N THR A 58 -10.84 8.41 -6.24
CA THR A 58 -10.19 7.26 -6.89
C THR A 58 -8.72 7.15 -6.53
N PHE A 59 -8.17 5.92 -6.62
CA PHE A 59 -6.75 5.68 -6.41
C PHE A 59 -5.88 6.37 -7.48
N ASP A 60 -6.37 6.46 -8.72
CA ASP A 60 -5.65 7.11 -9.82
C ASP A 60 -5.44 8.60 -9.54
N GLU A 61 -6.49 9.30 -9.10
CA GLU A 61 -6.42 10.72 -8.72
C GLU A 61 -5.44 10.95 -7.56
N PHE A 62 -5.47 10.06 -6.56
CA PHE A 62 -4.51 10.05 -5.46
C PHE A 62 -3.07 9.85 -5.96
N TYR A 63 -2.87 8.90 -6.87
CA TYR A 63 -1.55 8.54 -7.40
C TYR A 63 -0.98 9.68 -8.26
N GLU A 64 -1.76 10.23 -9.20
CA GLU A 64 -1.39 11.36 -10.04
C GLU A 64 -1.04 12.59 -9.19
N PHE A 65 -1.88 12.92 -8.19
CA PHE A 65 -1.64 14.05 -7.30
C PHE A 65 -0.34 13.90 -6.51
N ASN A 66 0.05 12.67 -6.16
CA ASN A 66 1.27 12.40 -5.42
C ASN A 66 2.55 12.51 -6.26
N ILE A 67 2.51 12.09 -7.53
CA ILE A 67 3.69 12.11 -8.43
C ILE A 67 4.22 13.53 -8.63
N GLU A 68 3.34 14.53 -8.64
CA GLU A 68 3.71 15.93 -8.85
C GLU A 68 4.27 16.61 -7.58
N LYS A 69 4.40 15.89 -6.46
CA LYS A 69 4.79 16.45 -5.16
C LYS A 69 6.24 16.19 -4.85
N ASP A 70 6.80 17.10 -4.07
CA ASP A 70 8.13 16.94 -3.53
C ASP A 70 8.15 15.81 -2.51
N LEU A 71 8.89 14.75 -2.84
CA LEU A 71 9.12 13.57 -2.01
C LEU A 71 10.48 13.69 -1.30
N SER A 72 10.84 14.87 -0.79
CA SER A 72 12.07 15.05 -0.02
C SER A 72 11.79 15.10 1.49
N GLY A 73 12.52 14.32 2.28
CA GLY A 73 12.46 14.35 3.75
C GLY A 73 11.83 13.10 4.36
N ASN A 74 11.29 13.22 5.59
CA ASN A 74 10.52 12.14 6.22
C ASN A 74 9.11 12.13 5.61
N LEU A 75 8.85 11.12 4.79
CA LEU A 75 7.60 11.00 4.04
C LEU A 75 6.71 9.96 4.69
N PRO A 76 5.40 10.21 4.76
CA PRO A 76 4.45 9.14 4.99
C PRO A 76 4.50 8.08 3.90
N PHE A 77 4.20 6.84 4.27
CA PHE A 77 4.11 5.70 3.35
C PHE A 77 2.71 5.10 3.40
N VAL A 78 2.20 4.71 2.25
CA VAL A 78 0.93 4.00 2.13
C VAL A 78 1.22 2.58 1.70
N LEU A 79 0.79 1.63 2.53
CA LEU A 79 0.65 0.24 2.12
C LEU A 79 -0.69 0.08 1.42
N TYR A 80 -0.63 -0.34 0.16
CA TYR A 80 -1.80 -0.66 -0.62
C TYR A 80 -1.64 -2.04 -1.24
N ARG A 81 -2.77 -2.68 -1.56
CA ARG A 81 -2.82 -3.92 -2.31
C ARG A 81 -3.65 -3.77 -3.57
N GLU A 82 -3.15 -4.31 -4.67
CA GLU A 82 -3.89 -4.45 -5.91
C GLU A 82 -4.70 -5.76 -5.90
N ILE A 83 -5.94 -5.77 -6.36
CA ILE A 83 -6.74 -6.99 -6.49
C ILE A 83 -7.36 -7.01 -7.87
N THR A 84 -6.98 -8.01 -8.67
CA THR A 84 -7.62 -8.23 -9.96
C THR A 84 -8.94 -8.95 -9.76
N ASN A 85 -10.05 -8.27 -10.04
CA ASN A 85 -11.36 -8.89 -10.05
C ASN A 85 -11.58 -9.63 -11.37
N THR A 86 -11.34 -10.95 -11.36
CA THR A 86 -11.48 -11.82 -12.54
C THR A 86 -12.91 -11.90 -13.09
N ASN A 87 -13.94 -11.55 -12.31
CA ASN A 87 -15.33 -11.56 -12.79
C ASN A 87 -15.69 -10.32 -13.62
N ARG A 88 -15.03 -9.19 -13.39
CA ARG A 88 -15.27 -7.93 -14.12
C ARG A 88 -14.07 -7.48 -14.96
N ASN A 89 -12.94 -8.16 -14.84
CA ASN A 89 -11.66 -7.81 -15.46
C ASN A 89 -11.23 -6.38 -15.10
N GLU A 90 -11.47 -6.00 -13.84
CA GLU A 90 -11.16 -4.69 -13.26
C GLU A 90 -10.09 -4.87 -12.17
N VAL A 91 -9.20 -3.89 -12.07
CA VAL A 91 -8.17 -3.83 -11.03
C VAL A 91 -8.67 -2.92 -9.91
N VAL A 92 -8.65 -3.42 -8.68
CA VAL A 92 -9.12 -2.71 -7.49
C VAL A 92 -7.93 -2.46 -6.56
N TYR A 93 -7.69 -1.20 -6.21
CA TYR A 93 -6.68 -0.81 -5.24
C TYR A 93 -7.30 -0.66 -3.86
N ILE A 94 -6.71 -1.29 -2.84
CA ILE A 94 -7.15 -1.20 -1.44
C ILE A 94 -6.00 -0.66 -0.61
N ILE A 95 -6.21 0.49 0.02
CA ILE A 95 -5.28 1.05 0.99
C ILE A 95 -5.49 0.35 2.33
N GLU A 96 -4.44 -0.27 2.86
CA GLU A 96 -4.50 -1.04 4.11
C GLU A 96 -3.99 -0.24 5.31
N THR A 97 -2.85 0.44 5.16
CA THR A 97 -2.20 1.12 6.28
C THR A 97 -1.44 2.34 5.80
N ILE A 98 -1.46 3.41 6.59
CA ILE A 98 -0.74 4.64 6.33
C ILE A 98 0.24 4.86 7.49
N PHE A 99 1.53 4.86 7.19
CA PHE A 99 2.61 5.11 8.12
C PHE A 99 2.97 6.59 8.07
N ILE A 100 2.92 7.28 9.21
CA ILE A 100 3.16 8.73 9.30
C ILE A 100 4.21 8.97 10.37
N ASN A 101 5.33 9.60 9.99
CA ASN A 101 6.39 10.02 10.90
C ASN A 101 6.99 8.86 11.72
N GLU A 102 7.21 7.72 11.05
CA GLU A 102 8.11 6.66 11.51
C GLU A 102 9.56 6.94 11.09
#